data_AF-A0A8T4A845-F1
#
_entry.id   AF-A0A8T4A845-F1
#
_cell.length_a   1.000
_cell.length_b   1.000
_cell.length_c   1.000
_cell.angle_alpha   90.00
_cell.angle_beta   90.00
_cell.angle_gamma   90.00
#
_symmetry.space_group_name_H-M   'P 1'
#
loop_
_entity.id
_entity.type
_entity.pdbx_description
1 polymer ?
#
loop_
_entity_poly.entity_id
_entity_poly.type
_entity_poly.pdbx_seq_one_letter_code
_entity_poly.pdbx_strand_id
1 'polypeptide(L)'
;MAPHKTLSTILLGSVLSLGNNSCRSNRHLEYHFEGKIEGDSVEFYETGAGDNVLLVTFQNGNRITYIDYDNDMEVDHVKVRVGTNTTEYYKYNRKNPDPVSVETLKMAQQQFDAYLKKITEIQTAPLQQKKSSEQ
;
A
#
# COMPACT_ATOMS: atom_id res chain seq x y z
N MET A 1 21.71 14.52 -17.08
CA MET A 1 20.84 14.68 -15.89
C MET A 1 19.41 14.61 -16.39
N ALA A 2 18.74 13.47 -16.18
CA ALA A 2 17.33 13.34 -16.52
C ALA A 2 16.49 13.88 -15.34
N PRO A 3 15.40 14.62 -15.60
CA PRO A 3 14.56 15.14 -14.54
C PRO A 3 13.86 13.97 -13.82
N HIS A 4 14.01 13.93 -12.49
CA HIS A 4 13.20 13.09 -11.61
C HIS A 4 11.73 13.47 -11.81
N LYS A 5 10.96 12.57 -12.41
CA LYS A 5 9.50 12.68 -12.46
C LYS A 5 8.98 12.33 -11.07
N THR A 6 8.80 13.33 -10.23
CA THR A 6 8.05 13.22 -8.97
C THR A 6 6.63 12.78 -9.31
N LEU A 7 6.13 11.77 -8.60
CA LEU A 7 4.76 11.23 -8.66
C LEU A 7 3.68 12.25 -8.20
N SER A 8 3.98 13.55 -8.19
CA SER A 8 3.13 14.63 -7.67
C SER A 8 2.07 15.13 -8.67
N THR A 9 1.62 14.31 -9.63
CA THR A 9 0.58 14.76 -10.59
C THR A 9 -0.49 13.71 -10.87
N ILE A 10 -0.96 13.02 -9.83
CA ILE A 10 -2.26 12.31 -9.86
C ILE A 10 -3.18 12.93 -8.80
N LEU A 11 -3.45 14.22 -8.96
CA LEU A 11 -4.60 14.90 -8.38
C LEU A 11 -5.56 15.14 -9.54
N LEU A 12 -6.57 14.29 -9.67
CA LEU A 12 -7.84 14.59 -10.34
C LEU A 12 -8.85 13.50 -9.96
N GLY A 13 -9.53 13.77 -8.85
CA GLY A 13 -10.89 13.40 -8.51
C GLY A 13 -11.41 12.03 -8.92
N SER A 14 -11.76 11.22 -7.93
CA SER A 14 -13.17 10.81 -7.76
C SER A 14 -13.39 10.17 -6.39
N VAL A 15 -14.09 10.92 -5.55
CA VAL A 15 -14.91 10.39 -4.47
C VAL A 15 -15.93 9.42 -5.08
N LEU A 16 -15.72 8.13 -4.92
CA LEU A 16 -16.77 7.11 -5.04
C LEU A 16 -16.64 6.14 -3.87
N SER A 17 -17.04 6.65 -2.71
CA SER A 17 -17.57 5.89 -1.60
C SER A 17 -18.75 5.02 -2.06
N LEU A 18 -18.49 3.75 -2.39
CA LEU A 18 -19.50 2.70 -2.49
C LEU A 18 -18.99 1.44 -1.81
N GLY A 19 -19.14 1.42 -0.49
CA GLY A 19 -18.83 0.28 0.38
C GLY A 19 -19.35 0.53 1.79
N ASN A 20 -20.66 0.46 1.96
CA ASN A 20 -21.34 0.55 3.27
C ASN A 20 -20.90 -0.64 4.15
N ASN A 21 -20.08 -0.37 5.19
CA ASN A 21 -20.20 -0.86 6.57
C ASN A 21 -18.84 -0.84 7.32
N SER A 22 -18.38 0.32 7.77
CA SER A 22 -18.17 0.53 9.21
C SER A 22 -17.96 2.02 9.51
N CYS A 23 -18.68 2.52 10.50
CA CYS A 23 -18.39 3.80 11.10
C CYS A 23 -17.02 3.73 11.80
N ARG A 24 -16.00 4.35 11.22
CA ARG A 24 -14.93 4.98 11.98
C ARG A 24 -14.72 6.40 11.47
N SER A 25 -15.16 7.33 12.31
CA SER A 25 -15.16 8.77 12.11
C SER A 25 -13.76 9.34 11.85
N ASN A 26 -13.70 10.25 10.87
CA ASN A 26 -12.76 11.36 10.75
C ASN A 26 -11.26 11.03 10.89
N ARG A 27 -10.59 10.77 9.77
CA ARG A 27 -9.31 11.42 9.44
C ARG A 27 -9.27 11.68 7.94
N HIS A 28 -8.80 12.86 7.58
CA HIS A 28 -8.49 13.26 6.21
C HIS A 28 -7.39 12.36 5.66
N LEU A 29 -7.75 11.19 5.12
CA LEU A 29 -6.79 10.26 4.51
C LEU A 29 -7.16 10.20 3.03
N GLU A 30 -6.42 10.97 2.22
CA GLU A 30 -6.67 11.09 0.77
C GLU A 30 -6.44 9.75 0.02
N TYR A 31 -5.84 8.76 0.68
CA TYR A 31 -5.49 7.46 0.11
C TYR A 31 -5.93 6.31 1.02
N HIS A 32 -7.17 5.83 0.82
CA HIS A 32 -7.67 4.63 1.47
C HIS A 32 -8.14 3.61 0.43
N PHE A 33 -7.74 2.35 0.61
CA PHE A 33 -8.22 1.21 -0.15
C PHE A 33 -8.51 0.05 0.80
N GLU A 34 -9.64 -0.61 0.61
CA GLU A 34 -9.98 -1.89 1.23
C GLU A 34 -10.64 -2.74 0.15
N GLY A 35 -10.08 -3.92 -0.13
CA GLY A 35 -10.60 -4.76 -1.21
C GLY A 35 -9.89 -6.09 -1.37
N LYS A 36 -10.18 -6.74 -2.50
CA LYS A 36 -9.56 -8.01 -2.90
C LYS A 36 -8.70 -7.82 -4.13
N ILE A 37 -7.48 -8.38 -4.11
CA ILE A 37 -6.59 -8.47 -5.27
C ILE A 37 -6.19 -9.93 -5.41
N GLU A 38 -6.54 -10.56 -6.54
CA GLU A 38 -6.24 -11.99 -6.80
C GLU A 38 -6.72 -12.94 -5.67
N GLY A 39 -7.77 -12.52 -4.95
CA GLY A 39 -8.37 -13.22 -3.82
C GLY A 39 -7.74 -12.92 -2.45
N ASP A 40 -6.61 -12.24 -2.41
CA ASP A 40 -6.01 -11.75 -1.17
C ASP A 40 -6.76 -10.52 -0.64
N SER A 41 -6.88 -10.39 0.69
CA SER A 41 -7.38 -9.17 1.32
C SER A 41 -6.30 -8.12 1.34
N VAL A 42 -6.58 -6.95 0.78
CA VAL A 42 -5.61 -5.85 0.72
C VAL A 42 -6.23 -4.58 1.29
N GLU A 43 -5.53 -3.98 2.24
CA GLU A 43 -5.86 -2.68 2.83
C GLU A 43 -4.67 -1.74 2.63
N PHE A 44 -4.93 -0.52 2.17
CA PHE A 44 -3.95 0.57 2.14
C PHE A 44 -4.53 1.78 2.84
N TYR A 45 -3.80 2.35 3.78
CA TYR A 45 -4.24 3.51 4.54
C TYR A 45 -3.06 4.27 5.13
N GLU A 46 -3.26 5.56 5.34
CA GLU A 46 -2.35 6.40 6.11
C GLU A 46 -2.77 6.38 7.60
N THR A 47 -1.80 6.28 8.52
CA THR A 47 -2.05 6.32 9.97
C THR A 47 -2.27 7.75 10.44
N GLY A 48 -2.71 7.94 11.69
CA GLY A 48 -2.73 9.29 12.28
C GLY A 48 -1.37 9.94 12.47
N ALA A 49 -0.28 9.19 12.35
CA ALA A 49 1.08 9.70 12.45
C ALA A 49 1.66 10.09 11.09
N GLY A 50 0.92 9.85 9.99
CA GLY A 50 1.38 10.07 8.63
C GLY A 50 2.05 8.86 7.99
N ASP A 51 2.10 7.70 8.67
CA ASP A 51 2.71 6.49 8.09
C ASP A 51 1.79 5.89 7.03
N ASN A 52 2.33 5.44 5.90
CA ASN A 52 1.57 4.60 4.97
C ASN A 52 1.67 3.13 5.39
N VAL A 53 0.53 2.46 5.40
CA VAL A 53 0.44 1.02 5.71
C VAL A 53 -0.26 0.29 4.58
N LEU A 54 0.44 -0.68 4.00
CA LEU A 54 -0.15 -1.71 3.14
C LEU A 54 -0.24 -3.02 3.91
N LEU A 55 -1.44 -3.53 4.09
CA LEU A 55 -1.71 -4.81 4.71
C LEU A 55 -2.21 -5.80 3.66
N VAL A 56 -1.51 -6.93 3.53
CA VAL A 56 -1.91 -8.02 2.64
C VAL A 56 -2.16 -9.27 3.48
N THR A 57 -3.39 -9.76 3.47
CA THR A 57 -3.78 -11.03 4.09
C THR A 57 -4.09 -12.04 3.00
N PHE A 58 -3.21 -13.02 2.87
CA PHE A 58 -3.33 -14.09 1.89
C PHE A 58 -4.50 -15.02 2.20
N GLN A 59 -5.00 -15.73 1.19
CA GLN A 59 -6.10 -16.70 1.35
C GLN A 59 -5.82 -17.78 2.40
N ASN A 60 -4.55 -18.13 2.64
CA ASN A 60 -4.14 -19.09 3.67
C ASN A 60 -4.04 -18.48 5.09
N GLY A 61 -4.41 -17.21 5.27
CA GLY A 61 -4.38 -16.50 6.53
C GLY A 61 -3.01 -15.92 6.91
N ASN A 62 -1.96 -16.17 6.12
CA ASN A 62 -0.69 -15.48 6.30
C ASN A 62 -0.83 -14.00 5.98
N ARG A 63 0.00 -13.17 6.61
CA ARG A 63 -0.11 -11.72 6.48
C ARG A 63 1.24 -11.06 6.29
N ILE A 64 1.31 -10.09 5.40
CA ILE A 64 2.45 -9.17 5.28
C ILE A 64 1.93 -7.75 5.53
N THR A 65 2.65 -7.02 6.36
CA THR A 65 2.43 -5.58 6.60
C THR A 65 3.66 -4.83 6.14
N TYR A 66 3.47 -3.91 5.20
CA TYR A 66 4.49 -2.97 4.74
C TYR A 66 4.19 -1.61 5.36
N ILE A 67 5.22 -0.96 5.90
CA ILE A 67 5.10 0.32 6.60
C ILE A 67 6.17 1.27 6.08
N ASP A 68 5.73 2.46 5.70
CA ASP A 68 6.52 3.63 5.34
C ASP A 68 6.22 4.70 6.40
N TYR A 69 7.23 5.08 7.18
CA TYR A 69 7.05 6.02 8.29
C TYR A 69 7.17 7.49 7.87
N ASP A 70 7.74 7.76 6.69
CA ASP A 70 8.10 9.10 6.24
C ASP A 70 7.15 9.62 5.12
N ASN A 71 6.15 8.82 4.73
CA ASN A 71 5.19 9.09 3.67
C ASN A 71 5.85 9.37 2.31
N ASP A 72 6.99 8.72 2.04
CA ASP A 72 7.74 8.85 0.79
C ASP A 72 7.55 7.66 -0.16
N MET A 73 6.65 6.74 0.21
CA MET A 73 6.34 5.48 -0.47
C MET A 73 7.53 4.50 -0.51
N GLU A 74 8.51 4.66 0.39
CA GLU A 74 9.61 3.72 0.60
C GLU A 74 9.36 2.84 1.83
N VAL A 75 9.46 1.52 1.67
CA VAL A 75 9.22 0.57 2.75
C VAL A 75 10.36 0.64 3.78
N ASP A 76 10.02 1.09 4.99
CA ASP A 76 10.93 1.16 6.13
C ASP A 76 10.88 -0.09 7.01
N HIS A 77 9.71 -0.74 7.06
CA HIS A 77 9.46 -1.87 7.95
C HIS A 77 8.49 -2.86 7.32
N VAL A 78 8.85 -4.14 7.40
CA VAL A 78 8.03 -5.26 6.97
C VAL A 78 7.77 -6.20 8.14
N LYS A 79 6.50 -6.55 8.36
CA LYS A 79 6.09 -7.62 9.28
C LYS A 79 5.53 -8.79 8.49
N VAL A 80 6.10 -9.97 8.65
CA VAL A 80 5.61 -11.21 8.05
C VAL A 80 5.05 -12.09 9.15
N ARG A 81 3.75 -12.41 9.06
CA ARG A 81 3.06 -13.32 9.97
C ARG A 81 2.68 -14.61 9.25
N VAL A 82 3.18 -15.73 9.77
CA VAL A 82 2.86 -17.08 9.31
C VAL A 82 2.29 -17.85 10.50
N GLY A 83 0.97 -18.10 10.49
CA GLY A 83 0.26 -18.64 11.64
C GLY A 83 0.40 -17.75 12.89
N THR A 84 1.06 -18.27 13.92
CA THR A 84 1.34 -17.56 15.18
C THR A 84 2.70 -16.85 15.20
N ASN A 85 3.58 -17.15 14.24
CA ASN A 85 4.93 -16.60 14.21
C ASN A 85 4.95 -15.26 13.48
N THR A 86 5.69 -14.29 14.01
CA THR A 86 5.91 -12.98 13.38
C THR A 86 7.41 -12.74 13.25
N THR A 87 7.84 -12.38 12.05
CA THR A 87 9.20 -11.93 11.75
C THR A 87 9.13 -10.48 11.28
N GLU A 88 10.05 -9.64 11.75
CA GLU A 88 10.08 -8.21 11.44
C GLU A 88 11.41 -7.81 10.83
N TYR A 89 11.38 -6.96 9.80
CA TYR A 89 12.55 -6.49 9.06
C TYR A 89 12.53 -4.97 9.01
N TYR A 90 13.65 -4.33 9.40
CA TYR A 90 13.73 -2.88 9.57
C TYR A 90 14.86 -2.28 8.72
N LYS A 91 14.57 -1.20 8.00
CA LYS A 91 15.56 -0.39 7.27
C LYS A 91 16.59 0.25 8.21
N TYR A 92 16.19 0.52 9.45
CA TYR A 92 16.91 1.38 10.39
C TYR A 92 17.95 0.69 11.31
N ASN A 93 18.43 -0.52 11.01
CA ASN A 93 19.69 -1.00 11.61
C ASN A 93 20.91 -0.45 10.86
N ARG A 94 21.00 0.88 10.73
CA ARG A 94 21.97 1.57 9.84
C ARG A 94 23.43 1.32 10.19
N LYS A 95 23.74 0.93 11.43
CA LYS A 95 25.12 0.70 11.89
C LYS A 95 25.63 -0.71 11.56
N ASN A 96 24.74 -1.68 11.40
CA ASN A 96 25.08 -3.04 11.00
C ASN A 96 23.86 -3.69 10.35
N PRO A 97 23.54 -3.31 9.09
CA PRO A 97 22.39 -3.87 8.41
C PRO A 97 22.63 -5.36 8.17
N ASP A 98 21.75 -6.19 8.71
CA ASP A 98 21.74 -7.61 8.43
C ASP A 98 21.48 -7.82 6.91
N PRO A 99 22.38 -8.50 6.17
CA PRO A 99 22.21 -8.71 4.73
C PRO A 99 20.85 -9.33 4.35
N VAL A 100 20.32 -10.21 5.20
CA VAL A 100 19.00 -10.83 5.00
C VAL A 100 17.91 -9.77 5.03
N SER A 101 18.00 -8.82 5.96
CA SER A 101 17.05 -7.70 6.08
C SER A 101 17.12 -6.77 4.86
N VAL A 102 18.31 -6.50 4.31
CA VAL A 102 18.47 -5.63 3.12
C VAL A 102 17.80 -6.24 1.89
N GLU A 103 18.07 -7.52 1.60
CA GLU A 103 17.47 -8.19 0.45
C GLU A 103 15.96 -8.33 0.61
N THR A 104 15.50 -8.67 1.82
CA THR A 104 14.07 -8.78 2.13
C THR A 104 13.35 -7.46 1.91
N LEU A 105 13.90 -6.33 2.38
CA LEU A 105 13.31 -5.01 2.18
C LEU A 105 13.25 -4.61 0.71
N LYS A 106 14.26 -4.94 -0.09
CA LYS A 106 14.24 -4.69 -1.53
C LYS A 106 13.13 -5.46 -2.23
N MET A 107 12.96 -6.75 -1.91
CA MET A 107 11.87 -7.55 -2.46
C MET A 107 10.51 -7.03 -1.98
N ALA A 108 10.42 -6.62 -0.72
CA ALA A 108 9.21 -6.04 -0.16
C ALA A 108 8.81 -4.73 -0.86
N GLN A 109 9.76 -3.86 -1.19
CA GLN A 109 9.49 -2.66 -1.98
C GLN A 109 8.87 -3.01 -3.35
N GLN A 110 9.43 -3.99 -4.05
CA GLN A 110 8.89 -4.41 -5.36
C GLN A 110 7.45 -4.92 -5.24
N GLN A 111 7.14 -5.66 -4.17
CA GLN A 111 5.78 -6.14 -3.92
C GLN A 111 4.84 -4.99 -3.54
N PHE A 112 5.30 -4.07 -2.68
CA PHE A 112 4.58 -2.86 -2.31
C PHE A 112 4.19 -2.04 -3.55
N ASP A 113 5.16 -1.73 -4.41
CA ASP A 113 4.94 -1.00 -5.67
C ASP A 113 3.93 -1.71 -6.59
N ALA A 114 4.02 -3.04 -6.69
CA ALA A 114 3.11 -3.84 -7.50
C ALA A 114 1.66 -3.78 -6.98
N TYR A 115 1.47 -3.81 -5.66
CA TYR A 115 0.15 -3.65 -5.06
C TYR A 115 -0.39 -2.23 -5.23
N LEU A 116 0.42 -1.19 -5.02
CA LEU A 116 0.00 0.20 -5.25
C LEU A 116 -0.44 0.42 -6.70
N LYS A 117 0.28 -0.17 -7.66
CA LYS A 117 -0.12 -0.13 -9.06
C LYS A 117 -1.49 -0.77 -9.28
N LYS A 118 -1.72 -1.98 -8.76
CA LYS A 118 -3.02 -2.67 -8.87
C LYS A 118 -4.16 -1.89 -8.20
N ILE A 119 -3.92 -1.32 -7.02
CA ILE A 119 -4.88 -0.45 -6.31
C ILE A 119 -5.25 0.74 -7.18
N THR A 120 -4.25 1.40 -7.78
CA THR A 120 -4.46 2.55 -8.68
C THR A 120 -5.28 2.15 -9.91
N GLU A 121 -4.99 1.01 -10.53
CA GLU A 121 -5.76 0.48 -11.66
C GLU A 121 -7.22 0.22 -11.27
N ILE A 122 -7.47 -0.37 -10.10
CA ILE A 122 -8.83 -0.64 -9.60
C ILE A 122 -9.59 0.68 -9.34
N GLN A 123 -8.95 1.64 -8.67
CA GLN A 123 -9.59 2.92 -8.34
C GLN A 123 -9.86 3.79 -9.58
N THR A 124 -9.05 3.64 -10.64
CA THR A 124 -9.20 4.42 -11.88
C THR A 124 -10.07 3.72 -12.93
N ALA A 125 -10.28 2.40 -12.86
CA ALA A 125 -11.10 1.64 -13.81
C ALA A 125 -12.54 2.18 -14.02
N PRO A 126 -13.28 2.60 -12.97
CA PRO A 126 -14.62 3.20 -13.14
C PRO A 126 -14.61 4.49 -13.98
N LEU A 127 -13.51 5.24 -13.99
CA LEU A 127 -13.38 6.49 -14.76
C LEU A 127 -13.18 6.24 -16.25
N GLN A 128 -12.57 5.11 -16.62
CA GLN A 128 -12.36 4.75 -18.02
C GLN A 128 -13.66 4.23 -18.65
N GLN A 129 -14.45 3.44 -17.91
CA GLN A 129 -15.73 2.92 -18.41
C GLN A 129 -16.75 4.03 -18.71
N LYS A 130 -16.81 5.08 -17.88
CA LYS A 130 -17.70 6.23 -18.13
C LYS A 130 -17.35 6.99 -19.40
N LYS A 131 -16.05 7.19 -19.70
CA LYS A 131 -15.61 7.88 -20.91
C LYS A 131 -15.94 7.10 -22.20
N SER A 132 -15.92 5.77 -22.15
CA SER A 132 -16.27 4.93 -23.31
C SER A 132 -17.77 4.81 -23.56
N SER A 133 -18.63 5.10 -22.57
CA SER A 133 -20.09 5.08 -22.73
C SER A 133 -20.70 6.41 -23.19
N GLU A 134 -19.90 7.46 -23.29
CA GLU A 134 -20.30 8.80 -23.74
C GLU A 134 -19.84 9.11 -25.19
N GLN A 135 -19.27 8.13 -25.89
CA GLN A 135 -18.93 8.17 -27.32
C GLN A 135 -19.87 7.27 -28.12
#